data_AF-A0A0A1D2I3-F1
#
_entry.id   AF-A0A0A1D2I3-F1
#
_cell.length_a   1.000
_cell.length_b   1.000
_cell.length_c   1.000
_cell.angle_alpha   90.00
_cell.angle_beta   90.00
_cell.angle_gamma   90.00
#
_symmetry.space_group_name_H-M   'P 1'
#
loop_
_entity.id
_entity.type
_entity.pdbx_description
1 polymer ?
#
loop_
_entity_poly.entity_id
_entity_poly.type
_entity_poly.pdbx_seq_one_letter_code
_entity_poly.pdbx_strand_id
1 'polypeptide(L)'
;MAGFLYTLLLPPRIRPGQSIAAQLLADGIPVESIDFVVLSHLHPDHLGGVRYFPQATFVLSEAMLETLANAKLTEGFLPQLLPHWFPAAAKLVVDPGQGEVDLLGDGSYRLVDLPGHAKGHMGALVEEQALLAGDASWGEDLMGSVQQIKALPRAINHRWNDYEQTIRRLQQWKANGVKLYFSHDHQDHKKLL
;
A
#
# COMPACT_ATOMS: atom_id res chain seq x y z
N MET A 1 22.05 9.14 -5.03
CA MET A 1 22.88 8.29 -4.16
C MET A 1 22.08 7.40 -3.21
N ALA A 2 20.98 7.85 -2.61
CA ALA A 2 20.16 7.04 -1.69
C ALA A 2 19.60 5.73 -2.31
N GLY A 3 19.09 5.77 -3.55
CA GLY A 3 18.59 4.55 -4.21
C GLY A 3 19.66 3.49 -4.49
N PHE A 4 20.90 3.90 -4.71
CA PHE A 4 22.01 2.97 -4.91
C PHE A 4 22.36 2.23 -3.61
N LEU A 5 22.36 2.93 -2.46
CA LEU A 5 22.56 2.30 -1.15
C LEU A 5 21.39 1.38 -0.76
N TYR A 6 20.14 1.76 -1.06
CA TYR A 6 18.97 0.90 -0.78
C TYR A 6 19.04 -0.41 -1.56
N THR A 7 19.30 -0.36 -2.87
CA THR A 7 19.47 -1.55 -3.70
C THR A 7 20.66 -2.42 -3.26
N LEU A 8 21.71 -1.81 -2.69
CA LEU A 8 22.88 -2.53 -2.19
C LEU A 8 22.59 -3.27 -0.86
N LEU A 9 21.75 -2.69 0.01
CA LEU A 9 21.46 -3.22 1.35
C LEU A 9 20.29 -4.22 1.37
N LEU A 10 19.30 -4.05 0.49
CA LEU A 10 18.10 -4.90 0.40
C LEU A 10 17.67 -5.04 -1.07
N PRO A 11 18.35 -5.84 -1.92
CA PRO A 11 17.94 -5.97 -3.31
C PRO A 11 16.66 -6.81 -3.42
N PRO A 12 15.48 -6.23 -3.73
CA PRO A 12 14.32 -7.05 -4.05
C PRO A 12 14.64 -7.85 -5.31
N ARG A 13 14.53 -9.18 -5.21
CA ARG A 13 14.75 -10.09 -6.33
C ARG A 13 13.40 -10.47 -6.92
N ILE A 14 13.06 -9.88 -8.05
CA ILE A 14 11.90 -10.29 -8.85
C ILE A 14 12.41 -11.30 -9.89
N ARG A 15 12.01 -12.56 -9.78
CA ARG A 15 12.33 -13.59 -10.79
C ARG A 15 11.47 -13.38 -12.04
N PRO A 16 11.88 -13.89 -13.20
CA PRO A 16 11.00 -13.97 -14.37
C PRO A 16 9.64 -14.58 -13.97
N GLY A 17 8.54 -13.97 -14.42
CA GLY A 17 7.18 -14.37 -14.07
C GLY A 17 6.64 -13.81 -12.74
N GLN A 18 7.47 -13.19 -11.89
CA GLN A 18 7.02 -12.64 -10.61
C GLN A 18 6.65 -11.15 -10.67
N SER A 19 6.86 -10.47 -11.81
CA SER A 19 6.36 -9.11 -11.97
C SER A 19 4.84 -9.10 -12.05
N ILE A 20 4.20 -8.04 -11.56
CA ILE A 20 2.74 -7.91 -11.65
C ILE A 20 2.25 -7.99 -13.10
N ALA A 21 2.97 -7.39 -14.05
CA ALA A 21 2.64 -7.48 -15.48
C ALA A 21 2.67 -8.93 -16.01
N ALA A 22 3.64 -9.74 -15.57
CA ALA A 22 3.71 -11.14 -15.97
C ALA A 22 2.62 -12.00 -15.33
N GLN A 23 2.26 -11.72 -14.08
CA GLN A 23 1.16 -12.40 -13.38
C GLN A 23 -0.18 -12.08 -14.03
N LEU A 24 -0.48 -10.80 -14.27
CA LEU A 24 -1.71 -10.38 -14.99
C LEU A 24 -1.80 -11.02 -16.37
N LEU A 25 -0.70 -11.05 -17.13
CA LEU A 25 -0.66 -11.69 -18.43
C LEU A 25 -0.94 -13.21 -18.35
N ALA A 26 -0.40 -13.89 -17.33
CA ALA A 26 -0.65 -15.31 -17.11
C ALA A 26 -2.13 -15.59 -16.78
N ASP A 27 -2.82 -14.64 -16.15
CA ASP A 27 -4.25 -14.68 -15.87
C ASP A 27 -5.11 -14.21 -17.06
N GLY A 28 -4.49 -13.86 -18.20
CA GLY A 28 -5.18 -13.37 -19.40
C GLY A 28 -5.65 -11.91 -19.31
N ILE A 29 -5.12 -11.15 -18.36
CA ILE A 29 -5.46 -9.75 -18.12
C ILE A 29 -4.36 -8.85 -18.73
N PRO A 30 -4.64 -8.09 -19.80
CA PRO A 30 -3.67 -7.15 -20.36
C PRO A 30 -3.48 -5.95 -19.42
N VAL A 31 -2.25 -5.45 -19.29
CA VAL A 31 -1.95 -4.31 -18.40
C VAL A 31 -2.64 -3.02 -18.88
N GLU A 32 -2.96 -2.94 -20.16
CA GLU A 32 -3.67 -1.85 -20.78
C GLU A 32 -5.15 -1.80 -20.42
N SER A 33 -5.74 -2.89 -19.92
CA SER A 33 -7.13 -2.89 -19.43
C SER A 33 -7.26 -2.47 -17.96
N ILE A 34 -6.18 -2.06 -17.32
CA ILE A 34 -6.20 -1.61 -15.93
C ILE A 34 -6.57 -0.14 -15.88
N ASP A 35 -7.79 0.15 -15.43
CA ASP A 35 -8.30 1.53 -15.31
C ASP A 35 -7.67 2.27 -14.13
N PHE A 36 -7.52 1.60 -12.99
CA PHE A 36 -7.04 2.18 -11.74
C PHE A 36 -5.86 1.41 -11.16
N VAL A 37 -4.85 2.15 -10.70
CA VAL A 37 -3.79 1.64 -9.83
C VAL A 37 -3.87 2.38 -8.51
N VAL A 38 -4.38 1.71 -7.48
CA VAL A 38 -4.46 2.25 -6.12
C VAL A 38 -3.12 2.06 -5.42
N LEU A 39 -2.47 3.17 -5.05
CA LEU A 39 -1.24 3.13 -4.27
C LEU A 39 -1.60 3.07 -2.79
N SER A 40 -1.18 2.00 -2.10
CA SER A 40 -1.31 1.92 -0.64
C SER A 40 -0.45 3.00 0.04
N HIS A 41 0.78 3.16 -0.42
CA HIS A 41 1.74 4.20 0.00
C HIS A 41 2.93 4.27 -0.97
N LEU A 42 3.93 5.10 -0.66
CA LEU A 42 5.05 5.43 -1.56
C LEU A 42 6.38 4.71 -1.26
N HIS A 43 6.37 3.61 -0.51
CA HIS A 43 7.60 2.84 -0.32
C HIS A 43 8.01 2.09 -1.60
N PRO A 44 9.33 1.81 -1.77
CA PRO A 44 9.89 1.24 -2.99
C PRO A 44 9.22 -0.02 -3.54
N ASP A 45 8.87 -0.95 -2.66
CA ASP A 45 8.26 -2.24 -2.98
C ASP A 45 6.79 -2.15 -3.39
N HIS A 46 6.12 -1.04 -3.04
CA HIS A 46 4.74 -0.72 -3.46
C HIS A 46 4.70 0.13 -4.74
N LEU A 47 5.79 0.81 -5.07
CA LEU A 47 5.93 1.60 -6.32
C LEU A 47 6.55 0.82 -7.48
N GLY A 48 7.25 -0.29 -7.24
CA GLY A 48 8.07 -0.96 -8.24
C GLY A 48 7.33 -1.39 -9.51
N GLY A 49 6.01 -1.63 -9.40
CA GLY A 49 5.11 -2.02 -10.49
C GLY A 49 4.52 -0.87 -11.30
N VAL A 50 4.58 0.38 -10.83
CA VAL A 50 3.98 1.55 -11.50
C VAL A 50 4.35 1.64 -12.99
N ARG A 51 5.60 1.30 -13.31
CA ARG A 51 6.15 1.34 -14.68
C ARG A 51 5.35 0.55 -15.72
N TYR A 52 4.55 -0.43 -15.30
CA TYR A 52 3.80 -1.31 -16.20
C TYR A 52 2.43 -0.74 -16.61
N PHE A 53 1.97 0.34 -15.97
CA PHE A 53 0.62 0.87 -16.15
C PHE A 53 0.61 2.34 -16.62
N PRO A 54 1.18 2.66 -17.79
CA PRO A 54 1.27 4.04 -18.26
C PRO A 54 -0.08 4.69 -18.62
N GLN A 55 -1.13 3.88 -18.80
CA GLN A 55 -2.48 4.34 -19.20
C GLN A 55 -3.46 4.42 -18.01
N ALA A 56 -3.10 3.86 -16.86
CA ALA A 56 -3.99 3.81 -15.70
C ALA A 56 -4.09 5.17 -15.00
N THR A 57 -5.22 5.37 -14.30
CA THR A 57 -5.38 6.45 -13.32
C THR A 57 -4.81 6.00 -11.99
N PHE A 58 -3.86 6.76 -11.44
CA PHE A 58 -3.28 6.45 -10.14
C PHE A 58 -4.11 7.05 -9.02
N VAL A 59 -4.61 6.20 -8.13
CA VAL A 59 -5.37 6.64 -6.95
C VAL A 59 -4.42 6.76 -5.78
N LEU A 60 -4.38 7.92 -5.14
CA LEU A 60 -3.46 8.24 -4.06
C LEU A 60 -4.06 9.24 -3.07
N SER A 61 -3.56 9.25 -1.84
CA SER A 61 -4.02 10.19 -0.83
C SER A 61 -3.43 11.59 -1.05
N GLU A 62 -4.11 12.62 -0.55
CA GLU A 62 -3.56 13.99 -0.56
C GLU A 62 -2.16 14.06 0.07
N ALA A 63 -1.97 13.36 1.20
CA ALA A 63 -0.67 13.30 1.88
C ALA A 63 0.43 12.62 1.05
N MET A 64 0.08 11.64 0.21
CA MET A 64 1.01 11.07 -0.77
C MET A 64 1.34 12.07 -1.88
N LEU A 65 0.37 12.84 -2.37
CA LEU A 65 0.63 13.86 -3.38
C LEU A 65 1.65 14.90 -2.89
N GLU A 66 1.55 15.30 -1.62
CA GLU A 66 2.53 16.19 -0.99
C GLU A 66 3.94 15.57 -0.98
N THR A 67 4.06 14.28 -0.66
CA THR A 67 5.35 13.57 -0.67
C THR A 67 5.91 13.42 -2.09
N LEU A 68 5.06 13.21 -3.10
CA LEU A 68 5.48 13.22 -4.50
C LEU A 68 6.06 14.59 -4.91
N ALA A 69 5.47 15.68 -4.43
CA ALA A 69 5.94 17.03 -4.72
C ALA A 69 7.20 17.42 -3.94
N ASN A 70 7.28 17.08 -2.65
CA ASN A 70 8.31 17.55 -1.73
C ASN A 70 8.75 16.44 -0.75
N ALA A 71 9.39 15.41 -1.29
CA ALA A 71 9.84 14.25 -0.52
C ALA A 71 10.84 14.62 0.59
N LYS A 72 10.61 14.13 1.81
CA LYS A 72 11.61 14.14 2.88
C LYS A 72 12.30 12.77 2.96
N LEU A 73 13.60 12.76 3.30
CA LEU A 73 14.35 11.50 3.43
C LEU A 73 13.73 10.53 4.44
N THR A 74 13.09 11.06 5.49
CA THR A 74 12.40 10.30 6.53
C THR A 74 11.14 9.58 6.04
N GLU A 75 10.63 9.90 4.84
CA GLU A 75 9.40 9.30 4.29
C GLU A 75 9.70 8.02 3.49
N GLY A 76 10.96 7.57 3.42
CA GLY A 76 11.32 6.30 2.77
C GLY A 76 11.05 6.24 1.26
N PHE A 77 10.61 7.34 0.65
CA PHE A 77 10.26 7.43 -0.76
C PHE A 77 11.51 7.63 -1.65
N LEU A 78 11.59 6.84 -2.72
CA LEU A 78 12.67 6.85 -3.70
C LEU A 78 12.13 7.29 -5.08
N PRO A 79 12.09 8.60 -5.39
CA PRO A 79 11.46 9.12 -6.62
C PRO A 79 12.09 8.57 -7.90
N GLN A 80 13.36 8.18 -7.88
CA GLN A 80 14.06 7.56 -9.01
C GLN A 80 13.48 6.19 -9.44
N LEU A 81 12.60 5.58 -8.65
CA LEU A 81 11.89 4.35 -9.03
C LEU A 81 10.69 4.63 -9.92
N LEU A 82 10.19 5.87 -9.91
CA LEU A 82 9.08 6.27 -10.76
C LEU A 82 9.58 6.48 -12.20
N PRO A 83 8.81 6.03 -13.19
CA PRO A 83 9.14 6.29 -14.59
C PRO A 83 9.01 7.79 -14.90
N HIS A 84 9.78 8.26 -15.88
CA HIS A 84 9.81 9.68 -16.27
C HIS A 84 8.45 10.25 -16.69
N TRP A 85 7.52 9.38 -17.13
CA TRP A 85 6.17 9.76 -17.53
C TRP A 85 5.20 9.89 -16.35
N PHE A 86 5.52 9.33 -15.17
CA PHE A 86 4.61 9.30 -14.02
C PHE A 86 4.13 10.69 -13.56
N PRO A 87 4.96 11.75 -13.56
CA PRO A 87 4.47 13.09 -13.20
C PRO A 87 3.27 13.55 -14.03
N ALA A 88 3.23 13.18 -15.32
CA ALA A 88 2.15 13.53 -16.24
C ALA A 88 0.97 12.53 -16.24
N ALA A 89 1.09 11.38 -15.56
CA ALA A 89 0.02 10.39 -15.48
C ALA A 89 -1.22 10.95 -14.77
N ALA A 90 -2.40 10.47 -15.17
CA ALA A 90 -3.66 10.82 -14.51
C ALA A 90 -3.64 10.38 -13.03
N LYS A 91 -4.12 11.26 -12.15
CA LYS A 91 -4.14 11.03 -10.70
C LYS A 91 -5.53 11.36 -10.17
N LEU A 92 -6.11 10.43 -9.44
CA LEU A 92 -7.28 10.66 -8.60
C LEU A 92 -6.81 10.79 -7.16
N VAL A 93 -6.95 11.99 -6.62
CA VAL A 93 -6.55 12.28 -5.23
C VAL A 93 -7.75 12.06 -4.34
N VAL A 94 -7.58 11.25 -3.31
CA VAL A 94 -8.62 10.96 -2.32
C VAL A 94 -8.17 11.39 -0.94
N ASP A 95 -9.14 11.68 -0.08
CA ASP A 95 -8.89 11.86 1.36
C ASP A 95 -9.98 11.11 2.13
N PRO A 96 -9.73 9.85 2.52
CA PRO A 96 -10.67 9.12 3.36
C PRO A 96 -10.81 9.73 4.76
N GLY A 97 -9.78 10.42 5.27
CA GLY A 97 -9.75 10.92 6.65
C GLY A 97 -10.18 9.86 7.66
N GLN A 98 -11.24 10.13 8.42
CA GLN A 98 -11.83 9.18 9.39
C GLN A 98 -12.95 8.30 8.80
N GLY A 99 -13.30 8.49 7.53
CA GLY A 99 -14.36 7.78 6.82
C GLY A 99 -13.82 6.81 5.77
N GLU A 100 -14.58 6.67 4.67
CA GLU A 100 -14.26 5.81 3.54
C GLU A 100 -14.57 6.56 2.23
N VAL A 101 -13.79 6.32 1.18
CA VAL A 101 -14.08 6.82 -0.18
C VAL A 101 -14.44 5.65 -1.07
N ASP A 102 -15.68 5.59 -1.53
CA ASP A 102 -16.11 4.61 -2.52
C ASP A 102 -15.54 4.96 -3.90
N LEU A 103 -14.58 4.16 -4.35
CA LEU A 103 -13.86 4.41 -5.59
C LEU A 103 -14.70 4.09 -6.83
N LEU A 104 -15.55 3.05 -6.74
CA LEU A 104 -16.33 2.56 -7.88
C LEU A 104 -17.77 3.08 -7.87
N GLY A 105 -18.24 3.63 -6.74
CA GLY A 105 -19.57 4.21 -6.59
C GLY A 105 -20.68 3.18 -6.35
N ASP A 106 -20.33 1.90 -6.24
CA ASP A 106 -21.24 0.79 -5.96
C ASP A 106 -21.02 0.16 -4.57
N GLY A 107 -20.12 0.74 -3.78
CA GLY A 107 -19.76 0.30 -2.44
C GLY A 107 -18.86 -0.93 -2.38
N SER A 108 -18.45 -1.51 -3.53
CA SER A 108 -17.65 -2.75 -3.59
C SER A 108 -16.17 -2.54 -3.28
N TYR A 109 -15.65 -1.32 -3.47
CA TYR A 109 -14.24 -1.00 -3.23
C TYR A 109 -14.09 0.36 -2.56
N ARG A 110 -13.91 0.35 -1.24
CA ARG A 110 -13.89 1.56 -0.40
C ARG A 110 -12.51 1.78 0.20
N LEU A 111 -11.91 2.92 -0.12
CA LEU A 111 -10.60 3.32 0.36
C LEU A 111 -10.71 3.85 1.78
N VAL A 112 -9.78 3.43 2.64
CA VAL A 112 -9.74 3.82 4.06
C VAL A 112 -8.35 4.29 4.44
N ASP A 113 -8.28 5.31 5.29
CA ASP A 113 -7.01 5.80 5.85
C ASP A 113 -6.51 4.81 6.91
N LEU A 114 -5.24 4.41 6.81
CA LEU A 114 -4.56 3.50 7.75
C LEU A 114 -3.21 4.11 8.19
N PRO A 115 -3.23 5.27 8.86
CA PRO A 115 -2.04 6.05 9.14
C PRO A 115 -1.10 5.33 10.11
N GLY A 116 0.19 5.64 10.03
CA GLY A 116 1.19 5.16 10.98
C GLY A 116 2.43 4.62 10.30
N HIS A 117 2.27 3.66 9.37
CA HIS A 117 3.39 3.05 8.65
C HIS A 117 4.10 4.06 7.75
N ALA A 118 3.36 4.65 6.80
CA ALA A 118 3.85 5.67 5.88
C ALA A 118 2.90 6.87 5.86
N LYS A 119 3.41 8.04 5.44
CA LYS A 119 2.58 9.23 5.27
C LYS A 119 1.55 9.00 4.17
N GLY A 120 0.27 9.15 4.51
CA GLY A 120 -0.84 8.96 3.57
C GLY A 120 -1.12 7.49 3.22
N HIS A 121 -0.72 6.55 4.08
CA HIS A 121 -0.98 5.12 3.90
C HIS A 121 -2.48 4.83 3.90
N MET A 122 -2.94 4.11 2.88
CA MET A 122 -4.32 3.69 2.69
C MET A 122 -4.44 2.18 2.56
N GLY A 123 -5.61 1.67 2.96
CA GLY A 123 -6.09 0.34 2.60
C GLY A 123 -7.37 0.40 1.77
N ALA A 124 -7.90 -0.77 1.42
CA ALA A 124 -9.17 -0.89 0.72
C ALA A 124 -10.05 -1.98 1.34
N LEU A 125 -11.26 -1.61 1.75
CA LEU A 125 -12.32 -2.52 2.13
C LEU A 125 -13.06 -2.97 0.87
N VAL A 126 -12.99 -4.26 0.60
CA VAL A 126 -13.55 -4.94 -0.57
C VAL A 126 -14.76 -5.75 -0.14
N GLU A 127 -15.91 -5.45 -0.76
CA GLU A 127 -17.21 -6.11 -0.54
C GLU A 127 -17.62 -6.24 0.94
N GLU A 128 -17.16 -5.34 1.82
CA GLU A 128 -17.36 -5.41 3.28
C GLU A 128 -16.77 -6.65 3.98
N GLN A 129 -16.08 -7.52 3.23
CA GLN A 129 -15.62 -8.81 3.72
C GLN A 129 -14.11 -8.87 3.91
N ALA A 130 -13.35 -8.08 3.13
CA ALA A 130 -11.90 -8.14 3.10
C ALA A 130 -11.30 -6.75 3.16
N LEU A 131 -10.33 -6.55 4.06
CA LEU A 131 -9.52 -5.34 4.10
C LEU A 131 -8.12 -5.65 3.56
N LEU A 132 -7.79 -5.07 2.40
CA LEU A 132 -6.43 -4.98 1.89
C LEU A 132 -5.71 -3.89 2.69
N ALA A 133 -5.01 -4.29 3.76
CA ALA A 133 -4.43 -3.40 4.75
C ALA A 133 -2.99 -2.98 4.43
N GLY A 134 -2.38 -3.53 3.37
CA GLY A 134 -1.00 -3.25 3.00
C GLY A 134 -0.06 -3.43 4.20
N ASP A 135 0.77 -2.42 4.44
CA ASP A 135 1.76 -2.42 5.54
C ASP A 135 1.25 -1.79 6.85
N ALA A 136 -0.08 -1.65 7.02
CA ALA A 136 -0.67 -1.12 8.25
C ALA A 136 -0.35 -1.96 9.49
N SER A 137 0.01 -3.23 9.29
CA SER A 137 0.68 -4.10 10.27
C SER A 137 1.66 -5.01 9.53
N TRP A 138 2.70 -5.47 10.23
CA TRP A 138 3.65 -6.45 9.71
C TRP A 138 3.06 -7.86 9.59
N GLY A 139 1.91 -8.12 10.23
CA GLY A 139 1.22 -9.40 10.23
C GLY A 139 0.01 -9.38 11.18
N GLU A 140 -0.91 -10.33 11.00
CA GLU A 140 -2.10 -10.46 11.84
C GLU A 140 -1.75 -10.93 13.26
N ASP A 141 -0.79 -11.86 13.37
CA ASP A 141 -0.23 -12.41 14.61
C ASP A 141 0.46 -11.34 15.48
N LEU A 142 1.01 -10.31 14.84
CA LEU A 142 1.72 -9.23 15.51
C LEU A 142 0.79 -8.14 16.05
N MET A 143 -0.48 -8.09 15.62
CA MET A 143 -1.45 -7.09 16.13
C MET A 143 -1.75 -7.25 17.62
N GLY A 144 -1.63 -8.45 18.18
CA GLY A 144 -1.80 -8.71 19.62
C GLY A 144 -0.59 -8.33 20.47
N SER A 145 0.57 -8.16 19.83
CA SER A 145 1.87 -7.93 20.50
C SER A 145 2.41 -6.53 20.28
N VAL A 146 1.59 -5.58 19.82
CA VAL A 146 2.00 -4.19 19.52
C VAL A 146 2.66 -3.50 20.72
N GLN A 147 2.25 -3.82 21.95
CA GLN A 147 2.87 -3.30 23.17
C GLN A 147 4.29 -3.85 23.42
N GLN A 148 4.66 -4.97 22.80
CA GLN A 148 5.94 -5.67 22.97
C GLN A 148 6.92 -5.40 21.81
N ILE A 149 6.50 -4.65 20.78
CA ILE A 149 7.36 -4.26 19.66
C ILE A 149 8.49 -3.37 20.20
N LYS A 150 9.74 -3.84 20.06
CA LYS A 150 10.96 -3.16 20.52
C LYS A 150 11.13 -1.79 19.81
N ALA A 151 12.03 -0.95 20.31
CA ALA A 151 12.21 0.43 19.86
C ALA A 151 12.60 0.62 18.38
N LEU A 152 13.10 -0.41 17.68
CA LEU A 152 13.60 -0.26 16.31
C LEU A 152 12.49 -0.15 15.24
N PRO A 153 11.46 -1.02 15.21
CA PRO A 153 10.29 -0.81 14.33
C PRO A 153 9.49 0.47 14.65
N ARG A 154 9.53 0.97 15.90
CA ARG A 154 8.91 2.24 16.29
C ARG A 154 9.47 3.45 15.54
N ALA A 155 10.74 3.39 15.13
CA ALA A 155 11.42 4.48 14.43
C ALA A 155 11.14 4.49 12.91
N ILE A 156 10.53 3.43 12.37
CA ILE A 156 10.16 3.32 10.94
C ILE A 156 8.76 3.89 10.69
N ASN A 157 7.91 3.93 11.72
CA ASN A 157 6.56 4.48 11.61
C ASN A 157 6.58 6.01 11.58
N HIS A 158 5.92 6.60 10.58
CA HIS A 158 5.74 8.04 10.41
C HIS A 158 5.17 8.71 11.67
N ARG A 159 4.18 8.07 12.33
CA ARG A 159 3.59 8.53 13.61
C ARG A 159 3.08 7.37 14.47
N TRP A 160 3.66 7.17 15.66
CA TRP A 160 3.34 6.03 16.52
C TRP A 160 1.91 6.06 17.09
N ASN A 161 1.40 7.23 17.51
CA ASN A 161 0.04 7.34 18.05
C ASN A 161 -1.03 7.01 16.99
N ASP A 162 -0.77 7.37 15.74
CA ASP A 162 -1.67 7.08 14.63
C ASP A 162 -1.62 5.59 14.29
N TYR A 163 -0.43 4.99 14.34
CA TYR A 163 -0.27 3.54 14.20
C TYR A 163 -1.08 2.77 15.27
N GLU A 164 -1.06 3.18 16.54
CA GLU A 164 -1.86 2.53 17.59
C GLU A 164 -3.37 2.65 17.34
N GLN A 165 -3.84 3.78 16.81
CA GLN A 165 -5.25 3.96 16.43
C GLN A 165 -5.62 3.06 15.25
N THR A 166 -4.75 2.96 14.24
CA THR A 166 -4.91 2.04 13.11
C THR A 166 -5.00 0.60 13.58
N ILE A 167 -4.13 0.15 14.48
CA ILE A 167 -4.20 -1.21 15.05
C ILE A 167 -5.54 -1.46 15.76
N ARG A 168 -6.07 -0.49 16.53
CA ARG A 168 -7.39 -0.63 17.17
C ARG A 168 -8.51 -0.78 16.15
N ARG A 169 -8.48 0.00 15.06
CA ARG A 169 -9.45 -0.11 13.96
C ARG A 169 -9.37 -1.47 13.26
N LEU A 170 -8.16 -1.95 12.96
CA LEU A 170 -7.92 -3.28 12.41
C LEU A 170 -8.50 -4.39 13.31
N GLN A 171 -8.29 -4.30 14.63
CA GLN A 171 -8.88 -5.24 15.59
C GLN A 171 -10.41 -5.21 15.59
N GLN A 172 -11.02 -4.03 15.45
CA GLN A 172 -12.47 -3.87 15.37
C GLN A 172 -13.04 -4.49 14.08
N TRP A 173 -12.44 -4.22 12.91
CA TRP A 173 -12.85 -4.84 11.65
C TRP A 173 -12.77 -6.36 11.73
N LYS A 174 -11.68 -6.91 12.26
CA LYS A 174 -11.53 -8.35 12.48
C LYS A 174 -12.60 -8.91 13.42
N ALA A 175 -12.88 -8.23 14.52
CA ALA A 175 -13.94 -8.65 15.45
C ALA A 175 -15.33 -8.65 14.81
N ASN A 176 -15.56 -7.81 13.80
CA ASN A 176 -16.78 -7.76 13.01
C ASN A 176 -16.79 -8.74 11.83
N GLY A 177 -15.80 -9.62 11.71
CA GLY A 177 -15.74 -10.67 10.70
C GLY A 177 -15.06 -10.29 9.39
N VAL A 178 -14.45 -9.10 9.29
CA VAL A 178 -13.65 -8.70 8.13
C VAL A 178 -12.33 -9.45 8.12
N LYS A 179 -11.99 -10.08 6.99
CA LYS A 179 -10.68 -10.71 6.76
C LYS A 179 -9.64 -9.63 6.51
N LEU A 180 -8.48 -9.72 7.17
CA LEU A 180 -7.41 -8.75 7.00
C LEU A 180 -6.28 -9.36 6.16
N TYR A 181 -5.82 -8.61 5.16
CA TYR A 181 -4.72 -9.00 4.29
C TYR A 181 -3.60 -7.96 4.37
N PHE A 182 -2.43 -8.38 4.86
CA PHE A 182 -1.23 -7.54 4.96
C PHE A 182 -0.19 -7.98 3.92
N SER A 183 0.66 -7.06 3.46
CA SER A 183 1.61 -7.32 2.37
C SER A 183 2.69 -8.35 2.71
N HIS A 184 2.99 -8.52 3.99
CA HIS A 184 4.09 -9.36 4.48
C HIS A 184 3.64 -10.52 5.36
N ASP A 185 2.33 -10.81 5.36
CA ASP A 185 1.81 -11.96 6.07
C ASP A 185 2.08 -13.26 5.28
N HIS A 186 2.36 -14.34 6.00
CA HIS A 186 2.54 -15.66 5.39
C HIS A 186 1.18 -16.31 5.15
N GLN A 187 0.46 -15.83 4.13
CA GLN A 187 -0.83 -16.40 3.74
C GLN A 187 -0.64 -17.51 2.71
N ASP A 188 -1.31 -18.64 2.94
CA ASP A 188 -1.35 -19.75 2.00
C ASP A 188 -2.22 -19.36 0.81
N HIS A 189 -1.63 -19.20 -0.38
CA HIS A 189 -2.28 -18.65 -1.59
C HIS A 189 -3.60 -19.36 -1.96
N LYS A 190 -3.78 -20.61 -1.51
CA LYS A 190 -5.01 -21.40 -1.71
C LYS A 190 -6.21 -20.97 -0.87
N LYS A 191 -6.02 -20.10 0.13
CA LYS A 191 -7.10 -19.58 1.00
C LYS A 191 -7.63 -18.21 0.55
N LEU A 192 -7.04 -17.64 -0.49
CA LEU A 192 -7.38 -16.32 -1.04
C LEU A 192 -8.42 -16.38 -2.17
N LEU A 193 -8.88 -17.59 -2.54
CA LEU A 193 -9.94 -17.87 -3.51
C LEU A 193 -11.03 -18.73 -2.88
#